data_AF-A0A946MVC2-F1
#
_entry.id   AF-A0A946MVC2-F1
#
_cell.length_a   1.000
_cell.length_b   1.000
_cell.length_c   1.000
_cell.angle_alpha   90.00
_cell.angle_beta   90.00
_cell.angle_gamma   90.00
#
_symmetry.space_group_name_H-M   'P 1'
#
loop_
_entity.id
_entity.type
_entity.pdbx_description
1 polymer ?
#
loop_
_entity_poly.entity_id
_entity_poly.type
_entity_poly.pdbx_seq_one_letter_code
_entity_poly.pdbx_strand_id
1 'polypeptide(L)' 'MTVILGIDPGSRKTGFGLISVDRNKPHYVSSGTIHLPSKEPLSVRLKVLFE' A
#
# COMPACT_ATOMS: atom_id res chain seq x y z
N MET A 1 16.18 -11.76 -7.04
CA MET A 1 15.05 -10.86 -7.34
C MET A 1 14.26 -10.65 -6.04
N THR A 2 14.28 -9.44 -5.50
CA THR A 2 13.56 -9.10 -4.26
C THR A 2 12.45 -8.12 -4.59
N VAL A 3 11.20 -8.40 -4.20
CA VAL A 3 10.10 -7.44 -4.32
C VAL A 3 9.98 -6.68 -3.00
N ILE A 4 9.99 -5.35 -3.08
CA ILE A 4 9.87 -4.45 -1.94
C ILE A 4 8.53 -3.73 -2.06
N LEU A 5 7.73 -3.82 -1.00
CA LEU A 5 6.49 -3.09 -0.84
C LEU A 5 6.74 -1.90 0.10
N GLY A 6 6.57 -0.68 -0.41
CA GLY A 6 6.48 0.53 0.39
C GLY A 6 5.02 0.86 0.70
N ILE A 7 4.73 1.24 1.94
CA ILE A 7 3.40 1.64 2.41
C ILE A 7 3.47 3.05 3.00
N ASP A 8 2.55 3.92 2.57
CA ASP A 8 2.28 5.24 3.16
C ASP A 8 0.89 5.19 3.83
N PRO A 9 0.82 4.86 5.14
CA PRO A 9 -0.44 4.55 5.80
C PRO A 9 -1.28 5.80 6.08
N GLY A 10 -2.59 5.72 5.86
CA GLY A 10 -3.50 6.79 6.21
C GLY A 10 -4.91 6.31 6.53
N SER A 11 -5.61 7.07 7.39
CA SER A 11 -6.95 6.70 7.90
C SER A 11 -8.08 6.88 6.88
N ARG A 12 -7.80 7.52 5.74
CA ARG A 12 -8.75 7.75 4.62
C ARG A 12 -8.22 7.21 3.30
N LYS A 13 -6.91 7.29 3.10
CA LYS A 13 -6.18 6.85 1.92
C LYS A 13 -4.87 6.24 2.39
N THR A 14 -4.55 5.03 1.94
CA THR A 14 -3.26 4.37 2.17
C THR A 14 -2.57 4.21 0.82
N GLY A 15 -1.42 4.85 0.63
CA GLY A 15 -0.60 4.70 -0.57
C GLY A 15 0.23 3.43 -0.51
N PHE A 16 0.48 2.82 -1.66
CA PHE A 16 1.43 1.71 -1.77
C PHE A 16 2.25 1.81 -3.07
N GLY A 17 3.47 1.28 -3.02
CA GLY A 17 4.35 1.17 -4.18
C GLY A 17 5.15 -0.13 -4.12
N LEU A 18 5.29 -0.79 -5.25
CA LEU A 18 6.09 -1.99 -5.42
C LEU A 18 7.25 -1.71 -6.36
N ILE A 19 8.43 -2.13 -5.95
CA ILE A 19 9.61 -2.23 -6.81
C ILE A 19 10.17 -3.65 -6.76
N SER A 20 10.76 -4.11 -7.86
CA SER A 20 11.62 -5.28 -7.86
C SER A 20 13.07 -4.84 -7.91
N VAL A 21 13.92 -5.40 -7.06
CA VAL A 21 15.36 -5.13 -7.03
C VAL A 21 16.10 -6.37 -7.54
N ASP A 22 16.86 -6.18 -8.62
CA ASP A 22 17.83 -7.15 -9.12
C ASP A 22 19.20 -6.49 -9.22
N ARG A 23 20.22 -7.12 -8.61
CA ARG A 23 21.62 -6.61 -8.61
C ARG A 23 21.73 -5.11 -8.26
N ASN A 24 21.03 -4.68 -7.19
CA ASN A 24 20.93 -3.29 -6.75
C ASN A 24 20.29 -2.30 -7.75
N LYS A 25 19.62 -2.78 -8.79
CA LYS A 25 18.85 -1.94 -9.71
C LYS A 25 17.36 -2.06 -9.37
N PRO A 26 16.70 -0.97 -8.95
CA PRO A 26 15.26 -0.96 -8.73
C PRO A 26 14.52 -0.84 -10.07
N HIS A 27 13.46 -1.63 -10.22
CA HIS A 27 12.53 -1.57 -11.33
C HIS A 27 11.12 -1.35 -10.79
N TYR A 28 10.38 -0.42 -11.41
CA TYR A 28 8.98 -0.19 -11.07
C TYR A 28 8.14 -1.42 -11.38
N VAL A 29 7.26 -1.79 -10.45
CA VAL A 29 6.29 -2.88 -10.64
C VAL A 29 4.88 -2.31 -10.68
N SER A 30 4.45 -1.64 -9.61
CA SER A 30 3.11 -1.04 -9.52
C SER A 30 3.07 0.01 -8.42
N SER A 31 2.10 0.91 -8.45
CA SER A 31 1.73 1.76 -7.33
C SER A 31 0.23 2.00 -7.31
N GLY A 32 -0.28 2.51 -6.19
CA GLY A 32 -1.69 2.84 -6.07
C GLY A 32 -2.07 3.41 -4.72
N THR A 33 -3.36 3.63 -4.55
CA THR A 33 -3.96 4.17 -3.32
C THR A 33 -5.20 3.38 -2.95
N ILE A 34 -5.21 2.82 -1.76
CA ILE A 34 -6.38 2.18 -1.17
C ILE A 34 -7.27 3.28 -0.57
N HIS A 35 -8.49 3.40 -1.08
CA HIS A 35 -9.46 4.37 -0.61
C HIS A 35 -10.35 3.74 0.47
N LEU A 36 -10.23 4.22 1.70
CA LEU A 36 -10.98 3.68 2.83
C LEU A 36 -12.35 4.35 2.94
N PRO A 37 -13.38 3.63 3.41
CA PRO A 37 -14.72 4.19 3.59
C PRO A 37 -14.72 5.21 4.73
N SER A 38 -14.38 6.47 4.40
CA SER A 38 -14.06 7.50 5.40
C SER A 38 -15.21 7.92 6.32
N LYS A 39 -16.44 7.53 5.99
CA LYS A 39 -17.65 7.75 6.81
C LYS A 39 -17.87 6.64 7.84
N GLU A 40 -17.16 5.52 7.71
CA GLU A 40 -17.31 4.36 8.59
C GLU A 40 -16.40 4.45 9.84
N PRO A 41 -16.76 3.73 10.92
CA PRO A 41 -15.92 3.60 12.10
C PRO A 41 -14.49 3.16 11.77
N LEU A 42 -13.54 3.50 12.65
CA LEU A 42 -12.13 3.15 12.47
C LEU A 42 -11.91 1.63 12.30
N SER A 43 -12.64 0.81 13.07
CA SER A 43 -12.56 -0.65 12.98
C SER A 43 -12.88 -1.19 11.58
N VAL A 44 -13.92 -0.65 10.93
CA VAL A 44 -14.31 -1.02 9.56
C VAL A 44 -13.22 -0.62 8.57
N ARG A 45 -12.66 0.57 8.72
CA ARG A 45 -11.57 1.05 7.85
C ARG A 45 -10.29 0.23 8.01
N LEU A 46 -9.95 -0.17 9.24
CA LEU A 46 -8.82 -1.05 9.51
C LEU A 46 -9.03 -2.46 8.97
N LYS A 47 -10.26 -2.97 9.00
CA LYS A 47 -10.60 -4.26 8.39
C LYS A 47 -10.27 -4.30 6.90
N VAL A 48 -10.57 -3.23 6.16
CA VAL A 48 -10.22 -3.09 4.73
C VAL A 48 -8.71 -3.12 4.48
N LEU A 49 -7.88 -2.69 5.43
CA LEU A 49 -6.41 -2.77 5.30
C LEU A 49 -5.85 -4.14 5.72
N PHE A 50 -6.61 -4.92 6.47
CA PHE A 50 -6.17 -6.20 7.03
C PHE A 50 -6.58 -7.41 6.17
N GLU A 51 -7.75 -7.35 5.53
CA GLU A 51 -8.23 -8.38 4.58
C GLU A 51 -7.54 -8.28 3.21
#